data_AF-A0A2N6E0H5-F1
#
_entry.id   AF-A0A2N6E0H5-F1
#
_cell.length_a   1.000
_cell.length_b   1.000
_cell.length_c   1.000
_cell.angle_alpha   90.00
_cell.angle_beta   90.00
_cell.angle_gamma   90.00
#
_symmetry.space_group_name_H-M   'P 1'
#
loop_
_entity.id
_entity.type
_entity.pdbx_description
1 polymer ?
#
loop_
_entity_poly.entity_id
_entity_poly.type
_entity_poly.pdbx_seq_one_letter_code
_entity_poly.pdbx_strand_id
1 'polypeptide(L)'
;DARLAKVAAKVEGLCYQPVPGSEAVNARWTRIEDLIALARLMGFKKIGMATCIGLLDECAKLSDILRAQGFEPYSACCKAGSIDKLDLGLHEGDKVRPGTFEPACNPIAQARILNQEGMEMNIIMGLCVGHDMLFSKYSEAPVTTLVVKDRVTGHNPAAVLYGQNFYYKRLQKQPVLDDSQVGKIQQDLNAES
;
A
#
# COMPACT_ATOMS: atom_id res chain seq x y z
N ASP A 1 -8.81 18.99 4.54
CA ASP A 1 -7.40 19.01 4.08
C ASP A 1 -6.47 19.98 4.82
N ALA A 2 -6.85 21.25 5.06
CA ALA A 2 -5.96 22.23 5.71
C ALA A 2 -5.39 21.79 7.08
N ARG A 3 -6.19 21.10 7.92
CA ARG A 3 -5.73 20.56 9.20
C ARG A 3 -4.67 19.47 9.02
N LEU A 4 -4.89 18.52 8.13
CA LEU A 4 -3.96 17.42 7.86
C LEU A 4 -2.63 17.96 7.35
N ALA A 5 -2.63 18.92 6.42
CA ALA A 5 -1.42 19.56 5.91
C ALA A 5 -0.60 20.23 7.04
N LYS A 6 -1.28 20.97 7.93
CA LYS A 6 -0.62 21.62 9.09
C LYS A 6 0.01 20.60 10.04
N VAL A 7 -0.72 19.52 10.35
CA VAL A 7 -0.22 18.46 11.24
C VAL A 7 0.93 17.70 10.58
N ALA A 8 0.84 17.37 9.29
CA ALA A 8 1.90 16.70 8.55
C ALA A 8 3.21 17.50 8.58
N ALA A 9 3.17 18.81 8.30
CA ALA A 9 4.35 19.68 8.39
C ALA A 9 4.92 19.74 9.82
N LYS A 10 4.06 19.72 10.84
CA LYS A 10 4.49 19.68 12.24
C LYS A 10 5.19 18.36 12.58
N VAL A 11 4.64 17.24 12.13
CA VAL A 11 5.18 15.90 12.36
C VAL A 11 6.52 15.72 11.63
N GLU A 12 6.64 16.17 10.39
CA GLU A 12 7.90 16.17 9.64
C GLU A 12 9.02 16.84 10.44
N GLY A 13 8.77 18.04 11.00
CA GLY A 13 9.74 18.71 11.85
C GLY A 13 10.09 17.93 13.13
N LEU A 14 9.17 17.11 13.65
CA LEU A 14 9.42 16.25 14.81
C LEU A 14 10.18 14.97 14.47
N CYS A 15 10.24 14.57 13.19
CA CYS A 15 11.05 13.43 12.73
C CYS A 15 12.55 13.71 12.82
N TYR A 16 12.96 14.97 12.96
CA TYR A 16 14.35 15.42 13.05
C TYR A 16 14.65 16.07 14.40
N GLN A 17 15.91 15.98 14.81
CA GLN A 17 16.42 16.72 15.96
C GLN A 17 17.81 17.32 15.65
N PRO A 18 18.12 18.54 16.12
CA PRO A 18 19.45 19.12 15.96
C PRO A 18 20.52 18.27 16.65
N VAL A 19 21.71 18.24 16.09
CA VAL A 19 22.89 17.67 16.74
C VAL A 19 23.55 18.77 17.59
N PRO A 20 23.68 18.60 18.93
CA PRO A 20 24.26 19.64 19.78
C PRO A 20 25.66 20.06 19.31
N GLY A 21 25.87 21.37 19.14
CA GLY A 21 27.15 21.93 18.69
C GLY A 21 27.44 21.77 17.19
N SER A 22 26.43 21.40 16.38
CA SER A 22 26.56 21.25 14.93
C SER A 22 25.35 21.87 14.21
N GLU A 23 25.53 22.24 12.94
CA GLU A 23 24.44 22.63 12.04
C GLU A 23 23.67 21.42 11.48
N ALA A 24 24.13 20.19 11.78
CA ALA A 24 23.51 18.96 11.31
C ALA A 24 22.20 18.63 12.06
N VAL A 25 21.31 17.92 11.37
CA VAL A 25 20.10 17.30 11.94
C VAL A 25 20.21 15.77 11.87
N ASN A 26 19.63 15.09 12.86
CA ASN A 26 19.51 13.65 12.89
C ASN A 26 18.04 13.23 12.76
N ALA A 27 17.76 12.28 11.86
CA ALA A 27 16.45 11.63 11.79
C ALA A 27 16.31 10.69 13.00
N ARG A 28 15.20 10.81 13.73
CA ARG A 28 15.00 10.06 14.98
C ARG A 28 13.80 9.11 14.98
N TRP A 29 12.91 9.23 14.00
CA TRP A 29 11.69 8.43 13.91
C TRP A 29 11.69 7.53 12.68
N THR A 30 11.27 6.30 12.90
CA THR A 30 10.84 5.38 11.84
C THR A 30 9.50 5.83 11.25
N ARG A 31 9.14 5.26 10.09
CA ARG A 31 7.85 5.54 9.46
C ARG A 31 6.64 5.14 10.32
N ILE A 32 6.78 4.13 11.18
CA ILE A 32 5.71 3.72 12.10
C ILE A 32 5.54 4.75 13.22
N GLU A 33 6.64 5.29 13.77
CA GLU A 33 6.59 6.36 14.79
C GLU A 33 6.01 7.65 14.23
N ASP A 34 6.43 8.06 13.02
CA ASP A 34 5.86 9.18 12.26
C ASP A 34 4.33 9.00 12.08
N LEU A 35 3.88 7.82 11.63
CA LEU A 35 2.46 7.49 11.47
C LEU A 35 1.68 7.60 12.80
N ILE A 36 2.22 7.04 13.89
CA ILE A 36 1.60 7.10 15.22
C ILE A 36 1.47 8.55 15.68
N ALA A 37 2.53 9.34 15.55
CA ALA A 37 2.54 10.75 15.94
C ALA A 37 1.51 11.57 15.16
N LEU A 38 1.44 11.36 13.83
CA LEU A 38 0.43 11.99 12.98
C LEU A 38 -0.99 11.62 13.43
N ALA A 39 -1.27 10.32 13.60
CA ALA A 39 -2.59 9.87 14.02
C ALA A 39 -3.01 10.47 15.37
N ARG A 40 -2.10 10.50 16.35
CA ARG A 40 -2.32 11.14 17.65
C ARG A 40 -2.64 12.63 17.53
N LEU A 41 -1.85 13.39 16.77
CA LEU A 41 -2.05 14.84 16.61
C LEU A 41 -3.29 15.20 15.79
N MET A 42 -3.70 14.30 14.89
CA MET A 42 -4.98 14.42 14.19
C MET A 42 -6.17 14.11 15.09
N GLY A 43 -5.94 13.41 16.22
CA GLY A 43 -7.00 12.92 17.10
C GLY A 43 -7.73 11.70 16.55
N PHE A 44 -7.11 10.99 15.59
CA PHE A 44 -7.66 9.75 15.07
C PHE A 44 -7.56 8.65 16.12
N LYS A 45 -8.58 7.80 16.18
CA LYS A 45 -8.67 6.64 17.06
C LYS A 45 -8.84 5.36 16.26
N LYS A 46 -9.72 5.34 15.25
CA LYS A 46 -10.00 4.18 14.40
C LYS A 46 -9.09 4.19 13.17
N ILE A 47 -8.23 3.17 13.05
CA ILE A 47 -7.23 3.08 11.98
C ILE A 47 -7.48 1.82 11.15
N GLY A 48 -7.85 2.01 9.89
CA GLY A 48 -8.07 0.90 8.96
C GLY A 48 -6.76 0.44 8.32
N MET A 49 -6.68 -0.85 7.99
CA MET A 49 -5.55 -1.45 7.28
C MET A 49 -6.05 -2.28 6.10
N ALA A 50 -5.73 -1.85 4.89
CA ALA A 50 -5.95 -2.59 3.67
C ALA A 50 -4.79 -3.58 3.45
N THR A 51 -5.05 -4.86 3.72
CA THR A 51 -3.98 -5.83 3.93
C THR A 51 -3.89 -6.84 2.80
N CYS A 52 -2.71 -7.01 2.23
CA CYS A 52 -2.42 -8.14 1.36
C CYS A 52 -2.34 -9.44 2.16
N ILE A 53 -2.90 -10.52 1.63
CA ILE A 53 -2.81 -11.86 2.25
C ILE A 53 -1.36 -12.30 2.54
N GLY A 54 -0.41 -11.83 1.72
CA GLY A 54 1.01 -12.13 1.92
C GLY A 54 1.70 -11.27 2.99
N LEU A 55 0.97 -10.44 3.73
CA LEU A 55 1.48 -9.58 4.81
C LEU A 55 0.61 -9.63 6.07
N LEU A 56 -0.07 -10.76 6.31
CA LEU A 56 -0.97 -10.90 7.46
C LEU A 56 -0.21 -10.84 8.79
N ASP A 57 0.99 -11.44 8.87
CA ASP A 57 1.82 -11.44 10.08
C ASP A 57 2.35 -10.02 10.40
N GLU A 58 2.85 -9.30 9.40
CA GLU A 58 3.27 -7.90 9.54
C GLU A 58 2.10 -7.00 9.93
N CYS A 59 0.92 -7.24 9.37
CA CYS A 59 -0.29 -6.50 9.74
C CYS A 59 -0.75 -6.81 11.18
N ALA A 60 -0.62 -8.04 11.65
CA ALA A 60 -0.90 -8.40 13.04
C ALA A 60 0.04 -7.66 14.00
N LYS A 61 1.35 -7.67 13.73
CA LYS A 61 2.36 -6.93 14.51
C LYS A 61 2.05 -5.43 14.55
N LEU A 62 1.70 -4.83 13.41
CA LEU A 62 1.30 -3.42 13.37
C LEU A 62 0.02 -3.17 14.19
N SER A 63 -0.97 -4.07 14.10
CA SER A 63 -2.20 -3.98 14.89
C SER A 63 -1.90 -3.94 16.39
N ASP A 64 -0.99 -4.79 16.87
CA ASP A 64 -0.62 -4.84 18.29
C ASP A 64 0.11 -3.58 18.74
N ILE A 65 1.00 -3.04 17.90
CA ILE A 65 1.64 -1.74 18.14
C ILE A 65 0.57 -0.64 18.25
N LEU A 66 -0.38 -0.57 17.30
CA LEU A 66 -1.43 0.44 17.29
C LEU A 66 -2.35 0.33 18.53
N ARG A 67 -2.73 -0.88 18.93
CA ARG A 67 -3.50 -1.11 20.18
C ARG A 67 -2.73 -0.67 21.41
N ALA A 68 -1.44 -1.00 21.51
CA ALA A 68 -0.59 -0.54 22.62
C ALA A 68 -0.47 0.98 22.65
N GLN A 69 -0.57 1.64 21.49
CA GLN A 69 -0.67 3.09 21.36
C GLN A 69 -2.11 3.62 21.50
N GLY A 70 -3.05 2.83 22.02
CA GLY A 70 -4.41 3.28 22.33
C GLY A 70 -5.31 3.59 21.13
N PHE A 71 -4.97 3.08 19.95
CA PHE A 71 -5.83 3.11 18.77
C PHE A 71 -6.72 1.87 18.68
N GLU A 72 -7.71 1.93 17.79
CA GLU A 72 -8.64 0.86 17.47
C GLU A 72 -8.40 0.39 16.02
N PRO A 73 -7.41 -0.48 15.78
CA PRO A 73 -7.09 -0.91 14.43
C PRO A 73 -8.07 -1.96 13.89
N TYR A 74 -8.43 -1.84 12.61
CA TYR A 74 -9.24 -2.82 11.89
C TYR A 74 -8.57 -3.18 10.55
N SER A 75 -8.48 -4.47 10.22
CA SER A 75 -7.88 -4.93 8.97
C SER A 75 -8.92 -5.53 8.02
N ALA A 76 -8.90 -5.09 6.76
CA ALA A 76 -9.62 -5.72 5.66
C ALA A 76 -8.61 -6.46 4.75
N CYS A 77 -8.66 -7.80 4.71
CA CYS A 77 -7.78 -8.60 3.86
C CYS A 77 -8.19 -8.53 2.37
N CYS A 78 -7.22 -8.62 1.46
CA CYS A 78 -7.44 -8.44 0.01
C CYS A 78 -8.37 -9.49 -0.61
N LYS A 79 -8.61 -10.60 0.07
CA LYS A 79 -9.56 -11.64 -0.35
C LYS A 79 -10.95 -11.47 0.28
N ALA A 80 -11.16 -10.49 1.16
CA ALA A 80 -12.47 -10.17 1.69
C ALA A 80 -13.39 -9.69 0.55
N GLY A 81 -14.54 -10.35 0.38
CA GLY A 81 -15.47 -10.05 -0.73
C GLY A 81 -14.93 -10.42 -2.12
N SER A 82 -14.08 -11.44 -2.21
CA SER A 82 -13.51 -11.88 -3.48
C SER A 82 -14.54 -12.57 -4.37
N ILE A 83 -14.54 -12.15 -5.63
CA ILE A 83 -15.21 -12.77 -6.79
C ILE A 83 -14.16 -13.56 -7.59
N ASP A 84 -14.56 -14.53 -8.41
CA ASP A 84 -13.58 -15.29 -9.21
C ASP A 84 -12.88 -14.34 -10.20
N LYS A 85 -11.61 -14.61 -10.55
CA LYS A 85 -10.93 -13.90 -11.63
C LYS A 85 -11.63 -14.08 -12.97
N LEU A 86 -12.30 -15.22 -13.17
CA LEU A 86 -13.14 -15.45 -14.34
C LEU A 86 -14.31 -14.45 -14.41
N ASP A 87 -14.85 -14.02 -13.26
CA ASP A 87 -15.93 -13.02 -13.17
C ASP A 87 -15.43 -11.59 -13.45
N LEU A 88 -14.11 -11.40 -13.58
CA LEU A 88 -13.48 -10.13 -13.96
C LEU A 88 -13.10 -10.08 -15.45
N GLY A 89 -13.46 -11.09 -16.24
CA GLY A 89 -13.02 -11.21 -17.63
C GLY A 89 -11.50 -11.40 -17.72
N LEU A 90 -10.97 -12.39 -17.00
CA LEU A 90 -9.57 -12.82 -17.09
C LEU A 90 -9.53 -14.32 -17.38
N HIS A 91 -8.53 -14.76 -18.15
CA HIS A 91 -8.38 -16.17 -18.52
C HIS A 91 -7.68 -17.00 -17.43
N GLU A 92 -7.81 -18.33 -17.49
CA GLU A 92 -7.12 -19.25 -16.56
C GLU A 92 -5.59 -19.10 -16.57
N GLY A 93 -5.01 -18.66 -17.69
CA GLY A 93 -3.57 -18.38 -17.80
C GLY A 93 -3.10 -17.18 -16.96
N ASP A 94 -4.00 -16.27 -16.59
CA ASP A 94 -3.72 -15.09 -15.76
C ASP A 94 -3.80 -15.41 -14.25
N LYS A 95 -4.14 -16.66 -13.92
CA LYS A 95 -4.00 -17.18 -12.57
C LYS A 95 -2.54 -17.44 -12.26
N VAL A 96 -2.11 -17.07 -11.05
CA VAL A 96 -0.81 -17.46 -10.48
C VAL A 96 -0.73 -19.00 -10.39
N ARG A 97 -1.88 -19.68 -10.27
CA ARG A 97 -2.01 -21.14 -10.32
C ARG A 97 -3.22 -21.54 -11.18
N PRO A 98 -3.02 -21.78 -12.50
CA PRO A 98 -4.08 -22.21 -13.40
C PRO A 98 -4.79 -23.48 -12.91
N GLY A 99 -6.12 -23.55 -13.05
CA GLY A 99 -6.93 -24.71 -12.65
C GLY A 99 -7.31 -24.76 -11.16
N THR A 100 -7.11 -23.67 -10.42
CA THR A 100 -7.58 -23.52 -9.03
C THR A 100 -8.50 -22.30 -8.90
N PHE A 101 -9.42 -22.32 -7.92
CA PHE A 101 -10.13 -21.11 -7.53
C PHE A 101 -9.11 -20.11 -6.98
N GLU A 102 -8.76 -19.11 -7.77
CA GLU A 102 -7.90 -18.02 -7.33
C GLU A 102 -8.77 -16.78 -7.17
N PRO A 103 -9.28 -16.51 -5.95
CA PRO A 103 -10.15 -15.37 -5.72
C PRO A 103 -9.45 -14.09 -6.16
N ALA A 104 -10.09 -13.25 -6.96
CA ALA A 104 -9.50 -11.96 -7.31
C ALA A 104 -9.39 -11.08 -6.05
N CYS A 105 -8.34 -10.26 -5.97
CA CYS A 105 -8.28 -9.27 -4.90
C CYS A 105 -9.33 -8.19 -5.16
N ASN A 106 -10.08 -7.77 -4.13
CA ASN A 106 -11.13 -6.76 -4.28
C ASN A 106 -10.81 -5.49 -3.46
N PRO A 107 -9.95 -4.58 -3.97
CA PRO A 107 -9.55 -3.38 -3.25
C PRO A 107 -10.71 -2.39 -3.02
N ILE A 108 -11.73 -2.41 -3.88
CA ILE A 108 -12.92 -1.58 -3.71
C ILE A 108 -13.76 -2.10 -2.54
N ALA A 109 -13.92 -3.42 -2.40
CA ALA A 109 -14.58 -4.00 -1.23
C ALA A 109 -13.81 -3.70 0.05
N GLN A 110 -12.47 -3.78 0.05
CA GLN A 110 -11.67 -3.37 1.21
C GLN A 110 -11.95 -1.93 1.62
N ALA A 111 -11.96 -0.99 0.67
CA ALA A 111 -12.26 0.41 0.95
C ALA A 111 -13.68 0.57 1.54
N ARG A 112 -14.68 -0.07 0.94
CA ARG A 112 -16.08 -0.02 1.42
C ARG A 112 -16.25 -0.60 2.82
N ILE A 113 -15.59 -1.72 3.13
CA ILE A 113 -15.61 -2.30 4.48
C ILE A 113 -15.04 -1.29 5.49
N LEU A 114 -13.89 -0.68 5.19
CA LEU A 114 -13.27 0.29 6.10
C LEU A 114 -14.07 1.59 6.23
N ASN A 115 -14.75 2.04 5.17
CA ASN A 115 -15.69 3.16 5.23
C ASN A 115 -16.90 2.81 6.12
N GLN A 116 -17.49 1.62 5.96
CA GLN A 116 -18.62 1.15 6.78
C GLN A 116 -18.26 1.03 8.26
N GLU A 117 -17.03 0.59 8.55
CA GLU A 117 -16.51 0.57 9.91
C GLU A 117 -16.15 1.96 10.45
N GLY A 118 -16.26 3.02 9.65
CA GLY A 118 -16.03 4.41 10.07
C GLY A 118 -14.58 4.67 10.47
N MET A 119 -13.62 4.11 9.72
CA MET A 119 -12.20 4.38 9.95
C MET A 119 -11.86 5.85 9.66
N GLU A 120 -10.98 6.44 10.45
CA GLU A 120 -10.64 7.87 10.37
C GLU A 120 -9.36 8.12 9.54
N MET A 121 -8.54 7.10 9.39
CA MET A 121 -7.45 7.01 8.42
C MET A 121 -7.23 5.56 8.02
N ASN A 122 -6.68 5.35 6.82
CA ASN A 122 -6.38 4.02 6.31
C ASN A 122 -4.90 3.85 5.95
N ILE A 123 -4.38 2.65 6.20
CA ILE A 123 -3.01 2.23 5.91
C ILE A 123 -3.04 1.16 4.83
N ILE A 124 -2.25 1.32 3.77
CA ILE A 124 -2.01 0.27 2.79
C ILE A 124 -0.83 -0.61 3.25
N MET A 125 -1.11 -1.91 3.37
CA MET A 125 -0.15 -2.96 3.72
C MET A 125 0.07 -3.90 2.52
N GLY A 126 0.86 -3.44 1.56
CA GLY A 126 1.36 -4.23 0.43
C GLY A 126 0.31 -4.60 -0.63
N LEU A 127 -0.56 -3.68 -1.01
CA LEU A 127 -1.39 -3.83 -2.20
C LEU A 127 -0.56 -3.67 -3.48
N CYS A 128 -0.99 -4.32 -4.56
CA CYS A 128 -0.38 -4.16 -5.89
C CYS A 128 -0.71 -2.79 -6.49
N VAL A 129 0.09 -2.32 -7.45
CA VAL A 129 -0.03 -0.96 -8.03
C VAL A 129 -1.44 -0.61 -8.53
N GLY A 130 -2.14 -1.48 -9.26
CA GLY A 130 -3.52 -1.18 -9.65
C GLY A 130 -4.50 -1.18 -8.46
N HIS A 131 -4.25 -2.01 -7.45
CA HIS A 131 -5.11 -2.16 -6.28
C HIS A 131 -4.91 -1.05 -5.24
N ASP A 132 -3.69 -0.54 -5.06
CA ASP A 132 -3.43 0.60 -4.18
C ASP A 132 -4.11 1.88 -4.69
N MET A 133 -4.11 2.10 -6.01
CA MET A 133 -4.82 3.18 -6.68
C MET A 133 -6.33 3.09 -6.46
N LEU A 134 -6.91 1.91 -6.70
CA LEU A 134 -8.34 1.69 -6.51
C LEU A 134 -8.74 1.84 -5.05
N PHE A 135 -8.02 1.22 -4.11
CA PHE A 135 -8.31 1.37 -2.69
C PHE A 135 -8.29 2.86 -2.28
N SER A 136 -7.24 3.58 -2.66
CA SER A 136 -7.09 5.01 -2.34
C SER A 136 -8.19 5.86 -2.97
N LYS A 137 -8.63 5.53 -4.18
CA LYS A 137 -9.71 6.24 -4.89
C LYS A 137 -11.08 6.08 -4.21
N TYR A 138 -11.35 4.91 -3.62
CA TYR A 138 -12.65 4.60 -3.02
C TYR A 138 -12.68 4.71 -1.49
N SER A 139 -11.53 4.98 -0.86
CA SER A 139 -11.45 5.28 0.57
C SER A 139 -12.02 6.67 0.86
N GLU A 140 -12.95 6.76 1.82
CA GLU A 140 -13.47 8.06 2.29
C GLU A 140 -12.50 8.73 3.27
N ALA A 141 -11.80 7.94 4.07
CA ALA A 141 -10.73 8.40 4.95
C ALA A 141 -9.42 8.63 4.19
N PRO A 142 -8.55 9.54 4.67
CA PRO A 142 -7.21 9.74 4.09
C PRO A 142 -6.38 8.46 4.18
N VAL A 143 -5.63 8.18 3.11
CA VAL A 143 -4.84 6.95 2.97
C VAL A 143 -3.35 7.26 2.99
N THR A 144 -2.58 6.42 3.67
CA THR A 144 -1.13 6.38 3.54
C THR A 144 -0.65 4.96 3.25
N THR A 145 0.41 4.82 2.47
CA THR A 145 1.06 3.53 2.23
C THR A 145 2.20 3.35 3.20
N LEU A 146 2.13 2.32 4.04
CA LEU A 146 3.21 1.97 4.96
C LEU A 146 4.15 0.93 4.33
N VAL A 147 3.60 -0.06 3.63
CA VAL A 147 4.37 -1.09 2.91
C VAL A 147 3.99 -1.08 1.44
N VAL A 148 4.93 -0.71 0.57
CA VAL A 148 4.76 -0.73 -0.89
C VAL A 148 5.08 -2.14 -1.39
N LYS A 149 4.15 -2.78 -2.11
CA LYS A 149 4.33 -4.17 -2.55
C LYS A 149 5.41 -4.29 -3.63
N ASP A 150 6.58 -4.72 -3.22
CA ASP A 150 7.61 -5.22 -4.12
C ASP A 150 7.98 -6.66 -3.75
N ARG A 151 7.79 -7.60 -4.67
CA ARG A 151 8.07 -9.04 -4.44
C ARG A 151 9.55 -9.38 -4.59
N VAL A 152 10.31 -8.57 -5.30
CA VAL A 152 11.71 -8.84 -5.64
C VAL A 152 12.63 -8.19 -4.61
N THR A 153 12.35 -6.96 -4.20
CA THR A 153 13.22 -6.19 -3.29
C THR A 153 12.80 -6.28 -1.83
N GLY A 154 11.83 -7.13 -1.50
CA GLY A 154 11.31 -7.24 -0.13
C GLY A 154 10.62 -5.96 0.32
N HIS A 155 9.76 -5.41 -0.53
CA HIS A 155 8.98 -4.18 -0.27
C HIS A 155 9.82 -2.90 -0.17
N ASN A 156 11.01 -2.89 -0.79
CA ASN A 156 11.89 -1.72 -0.90
C ASN A 156 12.17 -1.33 -2.37
N PRO A 157 11.19 -0.75 -3.08
CA PRO A 157 11.35 -0.41 -4.50
C PRO A 157 12.47 0.60 -4.76
N ALA A 158 12.87 1.41 -3.77
CA ALA A 158 13.99 2.34 -3.91
C ALA A 158 15.33 1.63 -4.21
N ALA A 159 15.48 0.36 -3.79
CA ALA A 159 16.66 -0.45 -4.12
C ALA A 159 16.88 -0.58 -5.64
N VAL A 160 15.82 -0.59 -6.44
CA VAL A 160 15.91 -0.61 -7.92
C VAL A 160 16.50 0.69 -8.45
N LEU A 161 16.13 1.82 -7.83
CA LEU A 161 16.61 3.15 -8.22
C LEU A 161 18.09 3.32 -7.88
N TYR A 162 18.51 2.87 -6.69
CA TYR A 162 19.92 2.91 -6.29
C TYR A 162 20.82 2.07 -7.20
N GLY A 163 20.30 0.97 -7.75
CA GLY A 163 21.04 0.11 -8.67
C GLY A 163 20.96 0.48 -10.15
N GLN A 164 20.45 1.67 -10.51
CA GLN A 164 20.32 2.13 -11.90
C GLN A 164 21.64 2.19 -12.66
N ASN A 165 22.77 2.39 -11.97
CA ASN A 165 24.09 2.41 -12.60
C ASN A 165 24.69 1.00 -12.80
N PHE A 166 24.02 -0.05 -12.33
CA PHE A 166 24.47 -1.45 -12.42
C PHE A 166 23.38 -2.33 -13.04
N TYR A 167 22.90 -3.35 -12.33
CA TYR A 167 22.01 -4.39 -12.84
C TYR A 167 20.66 -3.84 -13.32
N TYR A 168 20.18 -2.73 -12.75
CA TYR A 168 18.90 -2.15 -13.14
C TYR A 168 19.00 -1.15 -14.30
N LYS A 169 20.21 -0.81 -14.80
CA LYS A 169 20.40 -0.01 -16.02
C LYS A 169 19.67 -0.60 -17.23
N ARG A 170 19.47 -1.93 -17.22
CA ARG A 170 18.69 -2.64 -18.25
C ARG A 170 17.30 -2.04 -18.46
N LEU A 171 16.66 -1.50 -17.42
CA LEU A 171 15.32 -0.90 -17.53
C LEU A 171 15.28 0.38 -18.39
N GLN A 172 16.44 1.00 -18.65
CA GLN A 172 16.59 2.11 -19.59
C GLN A 172 16.92 1.65 -21.01
N LYS A 173 17.26 0.38 -21.19
CA LYS A 173 17.71 -0.20 -22.48
C LYS A 173 16.67 -1.12 -23.11
N GLN A 174 15.82 -1.71 -22.30
CA GLN A 174 14.79 -2.64 -22.76
C GLN A 174 13.49 -2.36 -21.99
N PRO A 175 12.33 -2.40 -22.67
CA PRO A 175 11.06 -2.24 -22.00
C PRO A 175 10.74 -3.45 -21.11
N VAL A 176 9.87 -3.25 -20.13
CA VAL A 176 9.36 -4.34 -19.30
C VAL A 176 8.39 -5.22 -20.09
N LEU A 177 7.60 -4.62 -20.97
CA LEU A 177 6.76 -5.25 -21.98
C LEU A 177 7.00 -4.54 -23.31
N ASP A 178 7.27 -5.28 -24.39
CA ASP A 178 7.38 -4.69 -25.73
C ASP A 178 6.00 -4.42 -26.36
N ASP A 179 5.95 -3.61 -27.43
CA ASP A 179 4.70 -3.17 -28.07
C ASP A 179 3.88 -4.36 -28.62
N SER A 180 4.55 -5.44 -29.03
CA SER A 180 3.86 -6.64 -29.51
C SER A 180 3.16 -7.37 -28.36
N GLN A 181 3.84 -7.51 -27.22
CA GLN A 181 3.26 -8.05 -25.99
C GLN A 181 2.08 -7.21 -25.51
N VAL A 182 2.24 -5.88 -25.48
CA VAL A 182 1.19 -4.94 -25.08
C VAL A 182 -0.03 -5.06 -26.01
N GLY A 183 0.19 -5.03 -27.32
CA GLY A 183 -0.89 -5.11 -28.31
C GLY A 183 -1.70 -6.40 -28.20
N LYS A 184 -1.02 -7.55 -27.99
CA LYS A 184 -1.69 -8.83 -27.78
C LYS A 184 -2.54 -8.83 -26.50
N ILE A 185 -1.96 -8.43 -25.37
CA ILE A 185 -2.68 -8.41 -24.08
C ILE A 185 -3.88 -7.47 -24.15
N GLN A 186 -3.76 -6.31 -24.79
CA GLN A 186 -4.88 -5.38 -24.96
C GLN A 186 -5.98 -5.91 -25.87
N GLN A 187 -5.64 -6.64 -26.93
CA GLN A 187 -6.65 -7.29 -27.78
C GLN A 187 -7.43 -8.35 -26.99
N ASP A 188 -6.72 -9.18 -26.22
CA ASP A 188 -7.34 -10.21 -25.38
C ASP A 188 -8.30 -9.57 -24.36
N LEU A 189 -7.86 -8.53 -23.63
CA LEU A 189 -8.69 -7.80 -22.66
C LEU A 189 -9.95 -7.16 -23.26
N ASN A 190 -9.86 -6.62 -24.48
CA ASN A 190 -10.99 -5.97 -25.14
C ASN A 190 -11.97 -6.97 -25.78
N ALA A 191 -11.55 -8.22 -26.00
CA ALA A 191 -12.42 -9.27 -26.52
C ALA A 191 -13.33 -9.87 -25.44
N GLU A 192 -13.03 -9.65 -24.16
CA GLU A 192 -13.77 -10.17 -23.00
C GLU A 192 -14.74 -9.16 -22.37
N SER A 193 -14.78 -7.92 -22.86
CA SER A 193 -15.66 -6.82 -22.40
C SER A 193 -16.87 -6.61 -23.31
#